data_AF-A0A2V2W9J1-F1
#
_entry.id   AF-A0A2V2W9J1-F1
#
_cell.length_a   1.000
_cell.length_b   1.000
_cell.length_c   1.000
_cell.angle_alpha   90.00
_cell.angle_beta   90.00
_cell.angle_gamma   90.00
#
_symmetry.space_group_name_H-M   'P 1'
#
loop_
_entity.id
_entity.type
_entity.pdbx_description
1 polymer ?
#
loop_
_entity_poly.entity_id
_entity_poly.type
_entity_poly.pdbx_seq_one_letter_code
_entity_poly.pdbx_strand_id
1 'polypeptide(L)'
;MCVSELRSLRGHGRNVYIIYGVAKEGTPPPRHFAPTSGWGMIAVSFPKVANYGEWAKQLQAARIIMNCLDEMDVKAMCAWITRGETKEKQAECWKEVKKHMYLLGSIPRHVFDEEAFRERCGAVKFALQSINEVTAKEHFSRGGESPWYSEDPSHKPVKVVREIYAGGVIPFNAPTSACLEERTLERLPSVAE
;
A
#
# COMPACT_ATOMS: atom_id res chain seq x y z
N MET A 1 6.52 -21.29 15.74
CA MET A 1 7.08 -20.66 16.95
C MET A 1 5.98 -20.58 17.99
N CYS A 2 6.18 -21.20 19.14
CA CYS A 2 5.19 -21.20 20.23
C CYS A 2 5.30 -19.89 21.04
N VAL A 3 4.19 -19.42 21.62
CA VAL A 3 4.14 -18.19 22.44
C VAL A 3 5.15 -18.22 23.60
N SER A 4 5.48 -19.41 24.10
CA SER A 4 6.52 -19.64 25.11
C SER A 4 7.93 -19.25 24.64
N GLU A 5 8.26 -19.50 23.37
CA GLU A 5 9.57 -19.14 22.77
C GLU A 5 9.71 -17.63 22.55
N LEU A 6 8.60 -16.92 22.32
CA LEU A 6 8.61 -15.45 22.24
C LEU A 6 8.88 -14.81 23.61
N ARG A 7 8.39 -15.42 24.70
CA ARG A 7 8.60 -14.91 26.06
C ARG A 7 10.06 -15.03 26.53
N SER A 8 10.77 -16.10 26.14
CA SER A 8 12.19 -16.27 26.52
C SER A 8 13.08 -15.19 25.89
N LEU A 9 12.76 -14.74 24.68
CA LEU A 9 13.49 -13.68 23.99
C LEU A 9 13.42 -12.31 24.68
N ARG A 10 12.40 -12.07 25.53
CA ARG A 10 12.26 -10.84 26.34
C ARG A 10 13.40 -10.70 27.36
N GLY A 11 13.93 -11.81 27.89
CA GLY A 11 15.01 -11.81 28.89
C GLY A 11 16.35 -11.31 28.36
N HIS A 12 16.48 -11.14 27.04
CA HIS A 12 17.73 -10.77 26.38
C HIS A 12 17.80 -9.29 25.95
N GLY A 13 16.89 -8.43 26.41
CA GLY A 13 17.01 -6.98 26.26
C GLY A 13 16.89 -6.45 24.82
N ARG A 14 16.30 -7.21 23.90
CA ARG A 14 16.13 -6.79 22.50
C ARG A 14 14.78 -6.09 22.30
N ASN A 15 14.80 -4.92 21.66
CA ASN A 15 13.60 -4.31 21.08
C ASN A 15 13.24 -5.11 19.83
N VAL A 16 12.21 -5.96 19.92
CA VAL A 16 11.77 -6.83 18.82
C VAL A 16 10.36 -6.41 18.39
N TYR A 17 10.11 -6.47 17.08
CA TYR A 17 8.78 -6.33 16.50
C TYR A 17 8.30 -7.69 15.95
N ILE A 18 7.03 -8.02 16.18
CA ILE A 18 6.40 -9.25 15.68
C ILE A 18 5.63 -8.93 14.40
N ILE A 19 5.95 -9.60 13.30
CA ILE A 19 5.12 -9.55 12.08
C ILE A 19 4.29 -10.85 12.05
N TYR A 20 2.98 -10.72 12.23
CA TYR A 20 2.06 -11.84 12.26
C TYR A 20 1.24 -11.91 10.97
N GLY A 21 1.51 -12.91 10.13
CA GLY A 21 0.72 -13.18 8.93
C GLY A 21 -0.58 -13.90 9.29
N VAL A 22 -1.72 -13.28 9.02
CA VAL A 22 -3.03 -13.85 9.28
C VAL A 22 -3.46 -14.72 8.11
N ALA A 23 -3.46 -16.03 8.33
CA ALA A 23 -3.75 -17.03 7.29
C ALA A 23 -5.23 -17.16 6.93
N LYS A 24 -6.15 -16.80 7.83
CA LYS A 24 -7.61 -16.94 7.62
C LYS A 24 -8.32 -15.59 7.73
N GLU A 25 -9.21 -15.35 6.77
CA GLU A 25 -10.09 -14.19 6.75
C GLU A 25 -10.91 -14.08 8.05
N GLY A 26 -11.14 -12.86 8.53
CA GLY A 26 -11.94 -12.56 9.72
C GLY A 26 -11.34 -12.98 11.06
N THR A 27 -10.25 -13.75 11.07
CA THR A 27 -9.70 -14.28 12.32
C THR A 27 -8.77 -13.25 12.97
N PRO A 28 -9.12 -12.66 14.13
CA PRO A 28 -8.25 -11.71 14.80
C PRO A 28 -6.98 -12.40 15.30
N PRO A 29 -5.86 -11.66 15.43
CA PRO A 29 -4.67 -12.16 16.11
C PRO A 29 -5.04 -12.61 17.54
N PRO A 30 -4.46 -13.71 18.05
CA PRO A 30 -4.75 -14.16 19.40
C PRO A 30 -4.38 -13.05 20.41
N ARG A 31 -5.31 -12.73 21.32
CA ARG A 31 -5.17 -11.61 22.28
C ARG A 31 -3.94 -11.71 23.18
N HIS A 32 -3.41 -12.90 23.35
CA HIS A 32 -2.29 -13.24 24.23
C HIS A 32 -1.01 -13.63 23.46
N PHE A 33 -0.99 -13.42 22.14
CA PHE A 33 0.15 -13.76 21.29
C PHE A 33 1.31 -12.76 21.43
N ALA A 34 1.01 -11.47 21.55
CA ALA A 34 2.02 -10.44 21.79
C ALA A 34 2.22 -10.21 23.30
N PRO A 35 3.47 -10.01 23.77
CA PRO A 35 3.72 -9.58 25.15
C PRO A 35 2.97 -8.27 25.42
N THR A 36 2.22 -8.21 26.51
CA THR A 36 1.41 -7.03 26.91
C THR A 36 2.24 -5.77 27.21
N SER A 37 3.57 -5.86 27.20
CA SER A 37 4.48 -4.75 27.44
C SER A 37 5.80 -4.93 26.69
N GLY A 38 6.23 -3.89 25.95
CA GLY A 38 7.60 -3.71 25.47
C GLY A 38 7.83 -3.98 23.98
N TRP A 39 6.99 -4.78 23.31
CA TRP A 39 7.19 -5.16 21.91
C TRP A 39 5.98 -4.75 21.05
N GLY A 40 6.23 -4.16 19.88
CA GLY A 40 5.19 -3.84 18.90
C GLY A 40 4.82 -5.07 18.06
N MET A 41 3.54 -5.24 17.73
CA MET A 41 3.07 -6.27 16.81
C MET A 41 2.41 -5.63 15.59
N ILE A 42 2.85 -6.05 14.40
CA ILE A 42 2.24 -5.72 13.11
C ILE A 42 1.50 -6.96 12.63
N ALA A 43 0.17 -6.89 12.55
CA ALA A 43 -0.63 -7.94 11.95
C ALA A 43 -0.82 -7.65 10.45
N VAL A 44 -0.47 -8.61 9.60
CA VAL A 44 -0.59 -8.50 8.14
C VAL A 44 -1.67 -9.48 7.68
N SER A 45 -2.75 -8.95 7.11
CA SER A 45 -3.90 -9.74 6.65
C SER A 45 -4.04 -9.72 5.14
N PHE A 46 -4.87 -10.62 4.60
CA PHE A 46 -5.46 -10.41 3.29
C PHE A 46 -6.22 -9.07 3.25
N PRO A 47 -6.13 -8.32 2.14
CA PRO A 47 -6.71 -6.99 2.01
C PRO A 47 -8.23 -7.09 1.87
N LYS A 48 -8.94 -7.21 2.98
CA LYS A 48 -10.39 -7.10 3.04
C LYS A 48 -10.80 -6.15 4.17
N VAL A 49 -11.65 -5.19 3.85
CA VAL A 49 -11.97 -4.04 4.72
C VAL A 49 -12.56 -4.48 6.07
N ALA A 50 -13.42 -5.51 6.06
CA ALA A 50 -14.07 -6.04 7.26
C ALA A 50 -13.06 -6.49 8.34
N ASN A 51 -11.92 -7.07 7.94
CA ASN A 51 -10.90 -7.55 8.87
C ASN A 51 -10.31 -6.40 9.70
N TYR A 52 -10.01 -5.26 9.06
CA TYR A 52 -9.37 -4.12 9.75
C TYR A 52 -10.30 -3.46 10.76
N GLY A 53 -11.59 -3.34 10.44
CA GLY A 53 -12.58 -2.70 11.32
C GLY A 53 -12.77 -3.45 12.64
N GLU A 54 -12.84 -4.78 12.59
CA GLU A 54 -12.96 -5.60 13.80
C GLU A 54 -11.68 -5.59 14.63
N TRP A 55 -10.51 -5.64 13.98
CA TRP A 55 -9.23 -5.69 14.69
C TRP A 55 -8.87 -4.36 15.34
N ALA A 56 -9.18 -3.24 14.69
CA ALA A 56 -8.99 -1.91 15.27
C ALA A 56 -9.78 -1.75 16.57
N LYS A 57 -11.03 -2.23 16.61
CA LYS A 57 -11.87 -2.24 17.82
C LYS A 57 -11.27 -3.11 18.93
N GLN A 58 -10.73 -4.28 18.59
CA GLN A 58 -10.21 -5.24 19.56
C GLN A 58 -8.88 -4.79 20.20
N LEU A 59 -7.99 -4.14 19.43
CA LEU A 59 -6.61 -3.89 19.84
C LEU A 59 -6.32 -2.43 20.23
N GLN A 60 -7.31 -1.53 20.20
CA GLN A 60 -7.08 -0.08 20.27
C GLN A 60 -5.94 0.33 19.30
N ALA A 61 -5.91 -0.29 18.13
CA ALA A 61 -4.74 -0.24 17.25
C ALA A 61 -4.58 1.17 16.69
N ALA A 62 -3.37 1.73 16.84
CA ALA A 62 -3.00 2.94 16.12
C ALA A 62 -2.91 2.62 14.63
N ARG A 63 -3.57 3.43 13.80
CA ARG A 63 -3.46 3.31 12.34
C ARG A 63 -2.08 3.78 11.90
N ILE A 64 -1.26 2.87 11.39
CA ILE A 64 0.04 3.20 10.80
C ILE A 64 -0.13 3.32 9.30
N ILE A 65 0.07 4.52 8.77
CA ILE A 65 0.17 4.78 7.33
C ILE A 65 1.66 4.86 7.00
N MET A 66 2.15 3.86 6.26
CA MET A 66 3.52 3.83 5.76
C MET A 66 3.59 4.59 4.44
N ASN A 67 4.68 5.33 4.22
CA ASN A 67 4.92 5.96 2.93
C ASN A 67 4.99 4.90 1.83
N CYS A 68 4.48 5.22 0.65
CA CYS A 68 4.86 4.49 -0.55
C CYS A 68 6.35 4.72 -0.81
N LEU A 69 7.00 3.72 -1.41
CA LEU A 69 8.40 3.83 -1.83
C LEU A 69 8.54 4.92 -2.89
N ASP A 70 9.64 5.65 -2.87
CA ASP A 70 9.89 6.66 -3.90
C ASP A 70 10.78 6.12 -5.05
N GLU A 71 11.08 6.98 -6.03
CA GLU A 71 11.92 6.59 -7.16
C GLU A 71 13.31 6.10 -6.73
N MET A 72 13.89 6.71 -5.70
CA MET A 72 15.22 6.38 -5.23
C MET A 72 15.24 5.06 -4.46
N ASP A 73 14.21 4.80 -3.64
CA ASP A 73 14.02 3.53 -2.96
C ASP A 73 13.91 2.37 -3.98
N VAL A 74 13.05 2.54 -4.99
CA VAL A 74 12.84 1.54 -6.04
C VAL A 74 14.11 1.33 -6.86
N LYS A 75 14.83 2.41 -7.18
CA LYS A 75 16.11 2.33 -7.88
C LYS A 75 17.18 1.58 -7.08
N ALA A 76 17.23 1.80 -5.76
CA ALA A 76 18.12 1.06 -4.87
C ALA A 76 17.76 -0.44 -4.84
N MET A 77 16.47 -0.78 -4.85
CA MET A 77 16.02 -2.17 -4.98
C MET A 77 16.41 -2.80 -6.31
N CYS A 78 16.26 -2.09 -7.45
CA CYS A 78 16.77 -2.56 -8.75
C CYS A 78 18.25 -2.91 -8.68
N ALA A 79 19.07 -1.99 -8.16
CA ALA A 79 20.51 -2.21 -8.01
C ALA A 79 20.83 -3.40 -7.10
N TRP A 80 20.05 -3.59 -6.03
CA TRP A 80 20.23 -4.71 -5.09
C TRP A 80 19.84 -6.06 -5.69
N ILE A 81 18.71 -6.13 -6.40
CA ILE A 81 18.23 -7.35 -7.07
C ILE A 81 19.23 -7.79 -8.14
N THR A 82 19.79 -6.83 -8.86
CA THR A 82 20.75 -7.05 -9.97
C THR A 82 22.22 -6.89 -9.55
N ARG A 83 22.53 -6.98 -8.25
CA ARG A 83 23.87 -6.67 -7.68
C ARG A 83 25.02 -7.53 -8.22
N GLY A 84 24.73 -8.72 -8.73
CA GLY A 84 25.72 -9.63 -9.33
C GLY A 84 25.74 -9.60 -10.87
N GLU A 85 24.90 -8.77 -11.48
CA GLU A 85 24.72 -8.70 -12.93
C GLU A 85 25.58 -7.59 -13.54
N THR A 86 25.67 -7.58 -14.88
CA THR A 86 26.38 -6.53 -15.61
C THR A 86 25.65 -5.19 -15.55
N LYS A 87 26.37 -4.09 -15.79
CA LYS A 87 25.80 -2.73 -15.78
C LYS A 87 24.63 -2.58 -16.76
N GLU A 88 24.67 -3.28 -17.88
CA GLU A 88 23.63 -3.29 -18.90
C GLU A 88 22.33 -3.90 -18.36
N LYS A 89 22.42 -5.03 -17.65
CA LYS A 89 21.26 -5.67 -17.00
C LYS A 89 20.68 -4.83 -15.87
N GLN A 90 21.53 -4.13 -15.09
CA GLN A 90 21.05 -3.20 -14.06
C GLN A 90 20.27 -2.04 -14.71
N ALA A 91 20.77 -1.51 -15.82
CA ALA A 91 20.11 -0.45 -16.57
C ALA A 91 18.79 -0.92 -17.21
N GLU A 92 18.74 -2.14 -17.75
CA GLU A 92 17.53 -2.76 -18.28
C GLU A 92 16.47 -2.96 -17.19
N CYS A 93 16.85 -3.50 -16.04
CA CYS A 93 15.96 -3.64 -14.88
C CYS A 93 15.38 -2.28 -14.47
N TRP A 94 16.22 -1.25 -14.34
CA TRP A 94 15.75 0.09 -14.01
C TRP A 94 14.80 0.67 -15.05
N LYS A 95 15.07 0.43 -16.34
CA LYS A 95 14.24 0.92 -17.45
C LYS A 95 12.82 0.33 -17.40
N GLU A 96 12.68 -0.99 -17.22
CA GLU A 96 11.37 -1.64 -17.12
C GLU A 96 10.63 -1.21 -15.84
N VAL A 97 11.33 -1.18 -14.70
CA VAL A 97 10.76 -0.75 -13.43
C VAL A 97 10.26 0.70 -13.49
N LYS A 98 11.02 1.60 -14.12
CA LYS A 98 10.61 3.01 -14.29
C LYS A 98 9.34 3.13 -15.16
N LYS A 99 9.19 2.30 -16.19
CA LYS A 99 7.97 2.22 -17.01
C LYS A 99 6.78 1.72 -16.19
N HIS A 100 6.97 0.71 -15.34
CA HIS A 100 5.91 0.22 -14.46
C HIS A 100 5.48 1.30 -13.45
N MET A 101 6.45 2.01 -12.87
CA MET A 101 6.19 3.13 -11.97
C MET A 101 5.41 4.26 -12.63
N TYR A 102 5.73 4.60 -13.88
CA TYR A 102 5.00 5.60 -14.62
C TYR A 102 3.51 5.23 -14.78
N LEU A 103 3.22 3.95 -15.04
CA LEU A 103 1.87 3.47 -15.30
C LEU A 103 1.05 3.18 -14.04
N LEU A 104 1.67 2.67 -12.97
CA LEU A 104 0.98 2.15 -11.78
C LEU A 104 1.54 2.65 -10.45
N GLY A 105 2.54 3.53 -10.46
CA GLY A 105 3.25 3.97 -9.26
C GLY A 105 4.23 2.93 -8.72
N SER A 106 4.81 3.21 -7.55
CA SER A 106 5.96 2.52 -6.97
C SER A 106 5.63 1.28 -6.13
N ILE A 107 4.48 0.64 -6.34
CA ILE A 107 4.06 -0.51 -5.54
C ILE A 107 4.94 -1.73 -5.91
N PRO A 108 5.83 -2.24 -5.03
CA PRO A 108 6.85 -3.22 -5.41
C PRO A 108 6.30 -4.47 -6.05
N ARG A 109 5.15 -4.95 -5.54
CA ARG A 109 4.44 -6.12 -6.05
C ARG A 109 4.13 -6.03 -7.54
N HIS A 110 3.80 -4.83 -8.04
CA HIS A 110 3.45 -4.61 -9.44
C HIS A 110 4.62 -4.04 -10.25
N VAL A 111 5.68 -3.60 -9.60
CA VAL A 111 6.82 -2.98 -10.28
C VAL A 111 7.85 -4.03 -10.70
N PHE A 112 8.08 -5.06 -9.88
CA PHE A 112 9.11 -6.08 -10.10
C PHE A 112 8.58 -7.41 -10.65
N ASP A 113 7.27 -7.55 -10.84
CA ASP A 113 6.63 -8.78 -11.33
C ASP A 113 5.77 -8.45 -12.55
N GLU A 114 6.12 -9.02 -13.71
CA GLU A 114 5.49 -8.71 -14.99
C GLU A 114 4.03 -9.20 -15.06
N GLU A 115 3.73 -10.35 -14.48
CA GLU A 115 2.38 -10.90 -14.47
C GLU A 115 1.47 -10.05 -13.60
N ALA A 116 1.90 -9.77 -12.36
CA ALA A 116 1.19 -8.91 -11.43
C ALA A 116 1.07 -7.46 -11.96
N PHE A 117 2.06 -6.97 -12.70
CA PHE A 117 2.02 -5.69 -13.40
C PHE A 117 0.89 -5.68 -14.44
N ARG A 118 0.86 -6.68 -15.33
CA ARG A 118 -0.11 -6.81 -16.41
C ARG A 118 -1.54 -6.97 -15.90
N GLU A 119 -1.72 -7.83 -14.89
CA GLU A 119 -3.02 -8.00 -14.22
C GLU A 119 -3.50 -6.69 -13.61
N ARG A 120 -2.62 -5.96 -12.93
CA ARG A 120 -2.96 -4.66 -12.34
C ARG A 120 -3.29 -3.62 -13.40
N CYS A 121 -2.56 -3.59 -14.52
CA CYS A 121 -2.88 -2.74 -15.66
C CYS A 121 -4.28 -3.02 -16.21
N GLY A 122 -4.64 -4.29 -16.40
CA GLY A 122 -5.98 -4.70 -16.83
C GLY A 122 -7.05 -4.26 -15.84
N ALA A 123 -6.82 -4.48 -14.55
CA ALA A 123 -7.74 -4.11 -13.49
C ALA A 123 -7.93 -2.59 -13.36
N VAL A 124 -6.87 -1.80 -13.51
CA VAL A 124 -6.92 -0.33 -13.52
C VAL A 124 -7.62 0.18 -14.77
N LYS A 125 -7.35 -0.39 -15.94
CA LYS A 125 -8.05 -0.04 -17.18
C LYS A 125 -9.54 -0.30 -17.07
N PHE A 126 -9.93 -1.45 -16.53
CA PHE A 126 -11.33 -1.79 -16.29
C PHE A 126 -11.97 -0.80 -15.30
N ALA A 127 -11.31 -0.52 -14.17
CA ALA A 127 -11.81 0.44 -13.19
C ALA A 127 -12.02 1.83 -13.81
N LEU A 128 -11.02 2.36 -14.51
CA LEU A 128 -11.15 3.63 -15.25
C LEU A 128 -12.31 3.59 -16.25
N GLN A 129 -12.57 2.44 -16.88
CA GLN A 129 -13.69 2.27 -17.80
C GLN A 129 -15.06 2.27 -17.13
N SER A 130 -15.14 1.83 -15.87
CA SER A 130 -16.39 1.72 -15.10
C SER A 130 -16.71 2.94 -14.24
N ILE A 131 -15.71 3.76 -13.90
CA ILE A 131 -15.90 4.95 -13.05
C ILE A 131 -16.74 6.00 -13.79
N ASN A 132 -17.74 6.54 -13.09
CA ASN A 132 -18.53 7.69 -13.52
C ASN A 132 -17.94 9.00 -12.96
N GLU A 133 -18.48 10.13 -13.40
CA GLU A 133 -17.98 11.46 -13.00
C GLU A 133 -18.05 11.70 -11.49
N VAL A 134 -19.15 11.30 -10.84
CA VAL A 134 -19.35 11.49 -9.38
C VAL A 134 -18.27 10.74 -8.61
N THR A 135 -18.10 9.46 -8.91
CA THR A 135 -17.07 8.61 -8.32
C THR A 135 -15.66 9.13 -8.63
N ALA A 136 -15.42 9.64 -9.85
CA ALA A 136 -14.12 10.22 -10.17
C ALA A 136 -13.82 11.46 -9.32
N LYS A 137 -14.78 12.38 -9.15
CA LYS A 137 -14.64 13.55 -8.27
C LYS A 137 -14.39 13.14 -6.82
N GLU A 138 -15.07 12.10 -6.33
CA GLU A 138 -14.88 11.62 -4.96
C GLU A 138 -13.48 11.01 -4.72
N HIS A 139 -12.91 10.32 -5.71
CA HIS A 139 -11.68 9.54 -5.54
C HIS A 139 -10.41 10.23 -6.05
N PHE A 140 -10.52 11.12 -7.03
CA PHE A 140 -9.37 11.79 -7.67
C PHE A 140 -9.24 13.27 -7.29
N SER A 141 -10.32 13.91 -6.84
CA SER A 141 -10.22 15.24 -6.24
C SER A 141 -9.78 15.12 -4.78
N ARG A 142 -9.25 16.20 -4.18
CA ARG A 142 -8.84 16.26 -2.77
C ARG A 142 -10.09 16.14 -1.86
N GLY A 143 -10.58 14.92 -1.69
CA GLY A 143 -11.80 14.62 -0.94
C GLY A 143 -11.54 14.35 0.53
N GLY A 144 -12.07 15.23 1.39
CA GLY A 144 -12.31 15.02 2.83
C GLY A 144 -11.12 14.68 3.72
N GLU A 145 -11.35 14.65 5.04
CA GLU A 145 -10.34 14.25 6.04
C GLU A 145 -10.23 12.72 6.22
N SER A 146 -11.06 11.96 5.51
CA SER A 146 -11.19 10.50 5.66
C SER A 146 -11.04 9.81 4.30
N PRO A 147 -9.92 9.10 4.04
CA PRO A 147 -9.73 8.37 2.80
C PRO A 147 -10.79 7.27 2.69
N TRP A 148 -11.51 7.29 1.57
CA TRP A 148 -12.54 6.31 1.27
C TRP A 148 -11.92 4.95 0.96
N TYR A 149 -12.27 3.94 1.75
CA TYR A 149 -12.05 2.54 1.45
C TYR A 149 -13.34 1.97 0.88
N SER A 150 -13.33 1.60 -0.39
CA SER A 150 -14.47 0.98 -1.07
C SER A 150 -14.06 -0.36 -1.66
N GLU A 151 -14.96 -1.36 -1.63
CA GLU A 151 -14.79 -2.58 -2.41
C GLU A 151 -15.00 -2.33 -3.92
N ASP A 152 -15.51 -1.14 -4.28
CA ASP A 152 -15.70 -0.69 -5.66
C ASP A 152 -14.38 -0.64 -6.43
N PRO A 153 -14.33 -1.01 -7.73
CA PRO A 153 -13.14 -0.93 -8.56
C PRO A 153 -12.43 0.44 -8.56
N SER A 154 -13.11 1.53 -8.22
CA SER A 154 -12.58 2.89 -8.12
C SER A 154 -11.36 3.05 -7.21
N HIS A 155 -11.13 2.14 -6.24
CA HIS A 155 -9.94 2.18 -5.39
C HIS A 155 -8.66 1.68 -6.09
N LYS A 156 -8.78 0.99 -7.24
CA LYS A 156 -7.64 0.41 -7.95
C LYS A 156 -6.70 1.46 -8.59
N PRO A 157 -7.19 2.56 -9.19
CA PRO A 157 -6.32 3.60 -9.73
C PRO A 157 -5.78 4.60 -8.69
N VAL A 158 -6.21 4.57 -7.43
CA VAL A 158 -5.83 5.56 -6.41
C VAL A 158 -4.96 5.00 -5.29
N LYS A 159 -4.19 5.89 -4.65
CA LYS A 159 -3.41 5.67 -3.43
C LYS A 159 -3.82 6.67 -2.36
N VAL A 160 -3.54 6.34 -1.11
CA VAL A 160 -3.73 7.27 0.01
C VAL A 160 -2.48 8.13 0.15
N VAL A 161 -2.65 9.44 0.14
CA VAL A 161 -1.62 10.46 0.39
C VAL A 161 -1.94 11.17 1.70
N ARG A 162 -0.91 11.66 2.38
CA ARG A 162 -1.05 12.45 3.61
C ARG A 162 -0.41 13.81 3.42
N GLU A 163 -1.13 14.84 3.82
CA GLU A 163 -0.61 16.19 3.93
C GLU A 163 -0.30 16.47 5.41
N ILE A 164 0.92 16.93 5.70
CA ILE A 164 1.39 17.19 7.06
C ILE A 164 1.39 18.70 7.26
N TYR A 165 0.69 19.15 8.30
CA TYR A 165 0.63 20.55 8.73
C TYR A 165 1.10 20.68 10.17
N ALA A 166 1.39 21.92 10.60
CA ALA A 166 1.80 22.21 11.98
C ALA A 166 0.80 21.72 13.04
N GLY A 167 -0.49 21.59 12.68
CA GLY A 167 -1.57 21.15 13.57
C GLY A 167 -2.09 19.74 13.35
N GLY A 168 -1.55 18.95 12.41
CA GLY A 168 -2.07 17.60 12.15
C GLY A 168 -1.70 17.00 10.80
N VAL A 169 -2.29 15.84 10.52
CA VAL A 169 -2.10 15.09 9.28
C VAL A 169 -3.46 14.85 8.65
N ILE A 170 -3.64 15.26 7.39
CA ILE A 170 -4.87 15.05 6.64
C ILE A 170 -4.61 14.00 5.54
N PRO A 171 -5.21 12.81 5.64
CA PRO A 171 -5.14 11.81 4.58
C PRO A 171 -6.22 12.05 3.52
N PHE A 172 -5.88 11.87 2.24
CA PHE A 172 -6.80 11.96 1.10
C PHE A 172 -6.41 10.96 0.00
N ASN A 173 -7.32 10.71 -0.95
CA ASN A 173 -7.05 9.86 -2.10
C ASN A 173 -6.43 10.66 -3.24
N ALA A 174 -5.44 10.07 -3.92
CA ALA A 174 -4.80 10.64 -5.09
C ALA A 174 -4.57 9.56 -6.16
N PRO A 175 -4.47 9.90 -7.45
CA PRO A 175 -4.06 8.94 -8.46
C PRO A 175 -2.73 8.25 -8.10
N THR A 176 -2.61 6.96 -8.43
CA THR A 176 -1.42 6.18 -8.07
C THR A 176 -0.18 6.67 -8.81
N SER A 177 -0.35 7.11 -10.06
CA SER A 177 0.68 7.74 -10.89
C SER A 177 0.12 8.88 -11.74
N ALA A 178 1.02 9.74 -12.23
CA ALA A 178 0.68 10.86 -13.13
C ALA A 178 -0.01 10.39 -14.41
N CYS A 179 0.42 9.26 -15.00
CA CYS A 179 -0.24 8.71 -16.19
C CYS A 179 -1.71 8.34 -15.94
N LEU A 180 -2.05 7.86 -14.73
CA LEU A 180 -3.44 7.56 -14.40
C LEU A 180 -4.26 8.82 -14.16
N GLU A 181 -3.65 9.86 -13.60
CA GLU A 181 -4.26 11.18 -13.48
C GLU A 181 -4.62 11.74 -14.85
N GLU A 182 -3.65 11.80 -15.77
CA GLU A 182 -3.84 12.24 -17.16
C GLU A 182 -4.97 11.47 -17.84
N ARG A 183 -4.95 10.13 -17.80
CA ARG A 183 -5.99 9.29 -18.41
C ARG A 183 -7.37 9.48 -17.79
N THR A 184 -7.43 9.80 -16.50
CA THR A 184 -8.71 10.06 -15.82
C THR A 184 -9.28 11.39 -16.31
N LEU A 185 -8.44 12.43 -16.39
CA LEU A 185 -8.82 13.75 -16.87
C LEU A 185 -9.18 13.78 -18.37
N GLU A 186 -8.46 13.02 -19.20
CA GLU A 186 -8.80 12.85 -20.63
C GLU A 186 -10.20 12.27 -20.83
N ARG A 187 -10.60 11.33 -19.97
CA ARG A 187 -11.92 10.69 -20.02
C ARG A 187 -13.01 11.54 -19.37
N LEU A 188 -12.68 12.18 -18.24
CA LEU A 188 -13.61 12.93 -17.40
C LEU A 188 -13.03 14.34 -17.11
N PRO A 189 -13.07 15.26 -18.09
CA PRO A 189 -12.44 16.57 -17.95
C PRO A 189 -13.00 17.41 -16.80
N SER A 190 -14.29 17.24 -16.50
CA SER A 190 -14.99 17.93 -15.42
C SER A 190 -14.52 17.56 -14.02
N VAL A 191 -13.63 16.56 -13.87
CA VAL A 191 -12.96 16.23 -12.59
C VAL A 191 -11.91 17.29 -12.22
N ALA A 192 -11.43 18.07 -13.19
CA ALA A 192 -10.49 19.18 -12.96
C ALA A 192 -11.17 20.48 -12.49
N GLU A 193 -12.50 20.57 -12.58
CA GLU A 193 -13.31 21.71 -12.14
C GLU A 193 -13.78 21.56 -10.69
#